data_AF-A0A2N5KL62-F1
#
_entry.id   AF-A0A2N5KL62-F1
#
_cell.length_a   1.000
_cell.length_b   1.000
_cell.length_c   1.000
_cell.angle_alpha   90.00
_cell.angle_beta   90.00
_cell.angle_gamma   90.00
#
_symmetry.space_group_name_H-M   'P 1'
#
loop_
_entity.id
_entity.type
_entity.pdbx_description
1 polymer ?
#
loop_
_entity_poly.entity_id
_entity_poly.type
_entity_poly.pdbx_seq_one_letter_code
_entity_poly.pdbx_strand_id
1 'polypeptide(L)'
;SEDEVSSGYETILQNAKAYKADADITGVQVQQMLPEGQEVLIGAVVNPAFGPVMTFGLGGILVEVLRDVTFRLAPTSAQDAMAMVNGIKTAEVLRGVRGRPGVDQGALADMIRRVSELVTDFPEIAEVDLNPVLATPDGATAVDARFVVDFAPADGATPARYDTQQILATMTKMFHPRGIAVIGASNEQGKIGNSVMRNLVDGGFQGEI
;
A
#
# COMPACT_ATOMS: atom_id res chain seq x y z
N SER A 1 1.55 35.40 10.14
CA SER A 1 0.63 36.38 10.76
C SER A 1 -0.66 36.45 9.96
N GLU A 2 -1.70 37.15 10.43
CA GLU A 2 -2.93 37.38 9.65
C GLU A 2 -2.64 38.07 8.30
N ASP A 3 -1.74 39.05 8.32
CA ASP A 3 -1.30 39.78 7.13
C ASP A 3 -0.59 38.85 6.12
N GLU A 4 0.27 37.94 6.60
CA GLU A 4 0.95 36.97 5.74
C GLU A 4 -0.03 35.96 5.11
N VAL A 5 -1.04 35.51 5.87
CA VAL A 5 -2.07 34.60 5.34
C VAL A 5 -2.91 35.30 4.28
N SER A 6 -3.29 36.57 4.52
CA SER A 6 -4.07 37.38 3.58
C SER A 6 -3.28 37.66 2.29
N SER A 7 -2.01 38.02 2.42
CA SER A 7 -1.11 38.22 1.27
C SER A 7 -0.88 36.92 0.48
N GLY A 8 -0.72 35.80 1.19
CA GLY A 8 -0.60 34.47 0.58
C GLY A 8 -1.86 34.07 -0.20
N TYR A 9 -3.04 34.35 0.35
CA TYR A 9 -4.34 34.12 -0.32
C TYR A 9 -4.41 34.86 -1.66
N GLU A 10 -4.13 36.16 -1.67
CA GLU A 10 -4.16 36.96 -2.89
C GLU A 10 -3.14 36.47 -3.92
N THR A 11 -1.94 36.12 -3.47
CA THR A 11 -0.86 35.60 -4.33
C THR A 11 -1.28 34.29 -5.01
N ILE A 12 -1.89 33.36 -4.28
CA ILE A 12 -2.35 32.08 -4.83
C ILE A 12 -3.44 32.31 -5.89
N LEU A 13 -4.42 33.18 -5.61
CA LEU A 13 -5.49 33.48 -6.56
C LEU A 13 -4.97 34.12 -7.84
N GLN A 14 -4.06 35.09 -7.72
CA GLN A 14 -3.45 35.76 -8.87
C GLN A 14 -2.67 34.77 -9.72
N ASN A 15 -1.85 33.91 -9.12
CA ASN A 15 -1.09 32.89 -9.83
C ASN A 15 -2.01 31.87 -10.53
N ALA A 16 -3.05 31.40 -9.86
CA ALA A 16 -4.02 30.46 -10.44
C ALA A 16 -4.74 31.07 -11.66
N LYS A 17 -5.20 32.32 -11.55
CA LYS A 17 -5.85 33.03 -12.66
C LYS A 17 -4.91 33.42 -13.79
N ALA A 18 -3.65 33.73 -13.49
CA ALA A 18 -2.63 33.95 -14.50
C ALA A 18 -2.32 32.67 -15.30
N TYR A 19 -2.29 31.52 -14.64
CA TYR A 19 -2.10 30.22 -15.28
C TYR A 19 -3.33 29.76 -16.08
N LYS A 20 -4.54 29.91 -15.50
CA LYS A 20 -5.82 29.55 -16.13
C LYS A 20 -6.89 30.60 -15.78
N ALA A 21 -7.14 31.50 -16.73
CA ALA A 21 -8.04 32.65 -16.53
C ALA A 21 -9.48 32.26 -16.17
N ASP A 22 -9.98 31.18 -16.76
CA ASP A 22 -11.33 30.64 -16.56
C ASP A 22 -11.41 29.59 -15.44
N ALA A 23 -10.36 29.43 -14.62
CA ALA A 23 -10.40 28.50 -13.48
C ALA A 23 -11.55 28.85 -12.53
N ASP A 24 -12.38 27.86 -12.21
CA ASP A 24 -13.40 27.98 -11.16
C ASP A 24 -12.73 27.72 -9.80
N ILE A 25 -12.62 28.77 -8.98
CA ILE A 25 -11.89 28.72 -7.72
C ILE A 25 -12.89 28.94 -6.58
N THR A 26 -13.20 27.87 -5.85
CA THR A 26 -14.12 27.91 -4.71
C THR A 26 -13.51 28.63 -3.49
N GLY A 27 -12.19 28.58 -3.35
CA GLY A 27 -11.47 29.21 -2.24
C GLY A 27 -10.03 28.71 -2.10
N VAL A 28 -9.40 29.07 -0.98
CA VAL A 28 -8.06 28.62 -0.60
C VAL A 28 -8.15 27.97 0.78
N GLN A 29 -7.59 26.77 0.91
CA GLN A 29 -7.56 26.06 2.19
C GLN A 29 -6.40 26.57 3.05
N VAL A 30 -6.72 27.05 4.25
CA VAL A 30 -5.71 27.39 5.27
C VAL A 30 -5.48 26.16 6.12
N GLN A 31 -4.23 25.69 6.18
CA GLN A 31 -3.82 24.54 6.96
C GLN A 31 -2.75 24.93 7.98
N GLN A 32 -2.62 24.14 9.05
CA GLN A 32 -1.51 24.28 9.98
C GLN A 32 -0.19 23.93 9.27
N MET A 33 0.87 24.68 9.56
CA MET A 33 2.22 24.28 9.17
C MET A 33 2.73 23.21 10.13
N LEU A 34 3.04 22.05 9.59
CA LEU A 34 3.62 20.96 10.37
C LEU A 34 5.13 21.15 10.54
N PRO A 35 5.73 20.64 11.63
CA PRO A 35 7.17 20.64 11.82
C PRO A 35 7.86 19.75 10.78
N GLU A 36 9.19 19.76 10.75
CA GLU A 36 9.94 18.77 9.96
C GLU A 36 9.70 17.35 10.50
N GLY A 37 9.65 16.39 9.59
CA GLY A 37 9.44 14.98 9.91
C GLY A 37 9.90 14.10 8.76
N GLN A 38 9.83 12.79 8.97
CA GLN A 38 10.13 11.82 7.92
C GLN A 38 8.91 11.66 7.02
N GLU A 39 9.06 11.99 5.74
CA GLU A 39 8.02 11.73 4.75
C GLU A 39 7.95 10.23 4.40
N VAL A 40 6.73 9.71 4.36
CA VAL A 40 6.38 8.35 3.95
C VAL A 40 5.16 8.39 3.03
N LEU A 41 4.90 7.28 2.36
CA LEU A 41 3.76 7.03 1.48
C LEU A 41 2.91 5.94 2.14
N ILE A 42 1.59 6.15 2.20
CA ILE A 42 0.60 5.11 2.49
C ILE A 42 -0.45 5.15 1.40
N GLY A 43 -0.68 4.04 0.72
CA GLY A 43 -1.66 3.98 -0.36
C GLY A 43 -2.37 2.64 -0.43
N ALA A 44 -3.39 2.59 -1.28
CA ALA A 44 -4.15 1.39 -1.58
C ALA A 44 -4.64 1.44 -3.02
N VAL A 45 -4.65 0.30 -3.71
CA VAL A 45 -5.26 0.15 -5.03
C VAL A 45 -6.10 -1.12 -5.07
N VAL A 46 -7.27 -1.06 -5.68
CA VAL A 46 -8.11 -2.24 -5.88
C VAL A 46 -7.58 -3.04 -7.07
N ASN A 47 -7.05 -4.23 -6.79
CA ASN A 47 -6.62 -5.16 -7.81
C ASN A 47 -7.77 -6.12 -8.19
N PRO A 48 -8.03 -6.38 -9.48
CA PRO A 48 -9.11 -7.28 -9.91
C PRO A 48 -9.01 -8.72 -9.39
N ALA A 49 -7.79 -9.24 -9.20
CA ALA A 49 -7.57 -10.61 -8.76
C ALA A 49 -7.50 -10.74 -7.23
N PHE A 50 -7.01 -9.70 -6.54
CA PHE A 50 -6.67 -9.76 -5.12
C PHE A 50 -7.54 -8.89 -4.21
N GLY A 51 -8.38 -8.03 -4.76
CA GLY A 51 -9.06 -6.99 -3.99
C GLY A 51 -8.12 -5.83 -3.62
N PRO A 52 -8.43 -5.04 -2.58
CA PRO A 52 -7.61 -3.90 -2.19
C PRO A 52 -6.23 -4.33 -1.68
N VAL A 53 -5.19 -3.73 -2.24
CA VAL A 53 -3.79 -3.97 -1.87
C VAL A 53 -3.21 -2.70 -1.26
N MET A 54 -2.86 -2.77 0.02
CA MET A 54 -2.15 -1.74 0.76
C MET A 54 -0.70 -1.63 0.31
N THR A 55 -0.19 -0.41 0.27
CA THR A 55 1.20 -0.06 -0.03
C THR A 55 1.74 0.88 1.04
N PHE A 56 2.96 0.63 1.50
CA PHE A 56 3.71 1.52 2.39
C PHE A 56 5.15 1.68 1.89
N GLY A 57 5.70 2.89 1.97
CA GLY A 57 7.09 3.16 1.61
C GLY A 57 7.62 4.46 2.19
N LEU A 58 8.94 4.70 2.11
CA LEU A 58 9.47 6.04 2.37
C LEU A 58 9.01 7.02 1.28
N GLY A 59 8.85 8.29 1.62
CA GLY A 59 8.49 9.39 0.72
C GLY A 59 9.70 10.18 0.23
N GLY A 60 9.47 11.16 -0.64
CA GLY A 60 10.48 12.08 -1.18
C GLY A 60 11.09 11.68 -2.54
N ILE A 61 12.08 12.45 -3.00
CA ILE A 61 12.76 12.30 -4.32
C ILE A 61 13.35 10.90 -4.62
N LEU A 62 13.44 10.01 -3.64
CA LEU A 62 14.00 8.66 -3.79
C LEU A 62 12.96 7.59 -4.15
N VAL A 63 11.66 7.90 -4.15
CA VAL A 63 10.57 6.93 -4.40
C VAL A 63 10.55 6.44 -5.85
N GLU A 64 10.87 7.29 -6.81
CA GLU A 64 10.86 6.90 -8.24
C GLU A 64 12.00 5.94 -8.61
N VAL A 65 13.09 5.92 -7.82
CA VAL A 65 14.32 5.16 -8.15
C VAL A 65 14.48 3.91 -7.29
N LEU A 66 14.16 3.96 -5.99
CA LEU A 66 14.49 2.86 -5.07
C LEU A 66 13.40 1.79 -4.93
N ARG A 67 12.13 2.10 -5.28
CA ARG A 67 10.97 1.20 -5.12
C ARG A 67 10.96 0.49 -3.74
N ASP A 68 11.32 1.22 -2.68
CA ASP A 68 11.39 0.66 -1.33
C ASP A 68 10.01 0.68 -0.68
N VAL A 69 9.20 -0.30 -1.05
CA VAL A 69 7.80 -0.42 -0.65
C VAL A 69 7.48 -1.83 -0.16
N THR A 70 6.49 -1.91 0.71
CA THR A 70 5.86 -3.16 1.14
C THR A 70 4.41 -3.19 0.73
N PHE A 71 3.89 -4.40 0.51
CA PHE A 71 2.50 -4.64 0.12
C PHE A 71 1.81 -5.62 1.07
N ARG A 72 0.51 -5.40 1.30
CA ARG A 72 -0.39 -6.35 1.98
C ARG A 72 -1.78 -6.30 1.38
N LEU A 73 -2.53 -7.39 1.50
CA LEU A 73 -3.96 -7.36 1.20
C LEU A 73 -4.71 -6.65 2.32
N ALA A 74 -5.74 -5.90 1.97
CA ALA A 74 -6.70 -5.39 2.93
C ALA A 74 -7.79 -6.45 3.24
N PRO A 75 -8.36 -6.47 4.45
CA PRO A 75 -7.99 -5.66 5.60
C PRO A 75 -6.69 -6.15 6.26
N THR A 76 -5.81 -5.23 6.65
CA THR A 76 -4.55 -5.54 7.35
C THR A 76 -4.77 -5.64 8.87
N SER A 77 -4.18 -6.66 9.52
CA SER A 77 -4.10 -6.69 10.98
C SER A 77 -3.06 -5.69 11.52
N ALA A 78 -3.07 -5.43 12.83
CA ALA A 78 -2.03 -4.62 13.48
C ALA A 78 -0.61 -5.20 13.27
N GLN A 79 -0.50 -6.54 13.23
CA GLN A 79 0.76 -7.22 12.96
C GLN A 79 1.20 -7.01 11.50
N ASP A 80 0.26 -7.07 10.55
CA ASP A 80 0.55 -6.82 9.14
C ASP A 80 1.02 -5.40 8.90
N ALA A 81 0.33 -4.42 9.48
CA ALA A 81 0.68 -3.01 9.36
C ALA A 81 2.08 -2.73 9.97
N MET A 82 2.37 -3.27 11.16
CA MET A 82 3.70 -3.14 11.76
C MET A 82 4.79 -3.86 10.93
N ALA A 83 4.45 -5.00 10.31
CA ALA A 83 5.37 -5.70 9.41
C ALA A 83 5.61 -4.92 8.10
N MET A 84 4.62 -4.19 7.60
CA MET A 84 4.81 -3.28 6.46
C MET A 84 5.79 -2.16 6.81
N VAL A 85 5.61 -1.52 7.97
CA VAL A 85 6.50 -0.43 8.45
C VAL A 85 7.94 -0.92 8.62
N ASN A 86 8.13 -2.10 9.20
CA ASN A 86 9.47 -2.68 9.40
C ASN A 86 10.06 -3.35 8.16
N GLY A 87 9.24 -3.62 7.14
CA GLY A 87 9.61 -4.47 6.00
C GLY A 87 10.26 -3.74 4.83
N ILE A 88 10.29 -2.40 4.85
CA ILE A 88 11.05 -1.61 3.89
C ILE A 88 12.56 -1.79 4.13
N LYS A 89 13.37 -1.80 3.07
CA LYS A 89 14.83 -1.96 3.12
C LYS A 89 15.49 -0.89 3.98
N THR A 90 14.90 0.30 4.00
CA THR A 90 15.41 1.48 4.69
C THR A 90 14.72 1.75 6.03
N ALA A 91 14.10 0.73 6.65
CA ALA A 91 13.38 0.86 7.91
C ALA A 91 14.20 1.48 9.06
N GLU A 92 15.54 1.38 9.02
CA GLU A 92 16.42 2.04 9.99
C GLU A 92 16.25 3.57 10.02
N VAL A 93 15.88 4.20 8.90
CA VAL A 93 15.60 5.64 8.86
C VAL A 93 14.43 6.00 9.78
N LEU A 94 13.42 5.12 9.87
CA LEU A 94 12.27 5.30 10.77
C LEU A 94 12.63 5.11 12.25
N ARG A 95 13.76 4.44 12.55
CA ARG A 95 14.28 4.26 13.91
C ARG A 95 15.19 5.41 14.35
N GLY A 96 15.55 6.29 13.43
CA GLY A 96 16.42 7.43 13.65
C GLY A 96 17.83 7.19 13.11
N VAL A 97 18.38 8.21 12.43
CA VAL A 97 19.72 8.17 11.84
C VAL A 97 20.45 9.48 12.11
N ARG A 98 21.78 9.40 12.32
CA ARG A 98 22.68 10.57 12.43
C ARG A 98 22.22 11.63 13.46
N GLY A 99 21.75 11.18 14.63
CA GLY A 99 21.32 12.06 15.71
C GLY A 99 19.89 12.59 15.60
N ARG A 100 19.15 12.22 14.54
CA ARG A 100 17.70 12.45 14.48
C ARG A 100 16.96 11.36 15.27
N PRO A 101 15.93 11.71 16.06
CA PRO A 101 15.09 10.71 16.72
C PRO A 101 14.34 9.87 15.69
N GLY A 102 13.98 8.64 16.06
CA GLY A 102 13.05 7.82 15.29
C GLY A 102 11.63 8.40 15.31
N VAL A 103 10.78 7.89 14.43
CA VAL A 103 9.37 8.28 14.34
C VAL A 103 8.47 7.33 15.12
N ASP A 104 7.24 7.76 15.38
CA ASP A 104 6.20 6.91 15.93
C ASP A 104 5.71 5.90 14.87
N GLN A 105 6.36 4.74 14.84
CA GLN A 105 5.99 3.62 13.97
C GLN A 105 4.62 3.03 14.34
N GLY A 106 4.16 3.19 15.58
CA GLY A 106 2.83 2.77 16.00
C GLY A 106 1.75 3.60 15.32
N ALA A 107 1.93 4.93 15.28
CA ALA A 107 1.03 5.83 14.57
C ALA A 107 0.97 5.53 13.05
N LEU A 108 2.11 5.21 12.43
CA LEU A 108 2.14 4.76 11.03
C LEU A 108 1.36 3.45 10.81
N ALA A 109 1.59 2.45 11.66
CA ALA A 109 0.86 1.19 11.58
C ALA A 109 -0.66 1.37 11.81
N ASP A 110 -1.07 2.23 12.73
CA ASP A 110 -2.48 2.54 12.96
C ASP A 110 -3.11 3.24 11.75
N MET A 111 -2.39 4.18 11.11
CA MET A 111 -2.86 4.83 9.89
C MET A 111 -3.03 3.83 8.74
N ILE A 112 -2.06 2.93 8.51
CA ILE A 112 -2.19 1.84 7.51
C ILE A 112 -3.44 1.01 7.79
N ARG A 113 -3.66 0.59 9.05
CA ARG A 113 -4.84 -0.21 9.43
C ARG A 113 -6.13 0.53 9.13
N ARG A 114 -6.23 1.81 9.48
CA ARG A 114 -7.44 2.63 9.24
C ARG A 114 -7.71 2.84 7.75
N VAL A 115 -6.68 3.08 6.94
CA VAL A 115 -6.85 3.17 5.47
C VAL A 115 -7.28 1.81 4.92
N SER A 116 -6.72 0.73 5.43
CA SER A 116 -7.09 -0.63 5.03
C SER A 116 -8.55 -0.96 5.34
N GLU A 117 -9.05 -0.56 6.51
CA GLU A 117 -10.47 -0.65 6.88
C GLU A 117 -11.33 0.21 5.94
N LEU A 118 -10.93 1.46 5.69
CA LEU A 118 -11.64 2.38 4.80
C LEU A 118 -11.84 1.80 3.40
N VAL A 119 -10.79 1.30 2.75
CA VAL A 119 -10.91 0.74 1.39
C VAL A 119 -11.61 -0.63 1.37
N THR A 120 -11.74 -1.29 2.52
CA THR A 120 -12.51 -2.53 2.66
C THR A 120 -14.00 -2.24 2.80
N ASP A 121 -14.35 -1.19 3.54
CA ASP A 121 -15.73 -0.81 3.85
C ASP A 121 -16.41 -0.03 2.71
N PHE A 122 -15.63 0.65 1.87
CA PHE A 122 -16.12 1.47 0.74
C PHE A 122 -15.51 0.99 -0.59
N PRO A 123 -16.13 0.00 -1.25
CA PRO A 123 -15.67 -0.53 -2.54
C PRO A 123 -15.60 0.49 -3.68
N GLU A 124 -16.30 1.62 -3.53
CA GLU A 124 -16.24 2.76 -4.46
C GLU A 124 -14.86 3.41 -4.47
N ILE A 125 -14.05 3.23 -3.42
CA ILE A 125 -12.68 3.75 -3.37
C ILE A 125 -11.76 2.82 -4.18
N ALA A 126 -11.48 3.20 -5.42
CA ALA A 126 -10.61 2.45 -6.33
C ALA A 126 -9.12 2.64 -5.99
N GLU A 127 -8.75 3.83 -5.51
CA GLU A 127 -7.39 4.18 -5.14
C GLU A 127 -7.37 5.17 -3.98
N VAL A 128 -6.41 4.99 -3.06
CA VAL A 128 -6.02 5.96 -2.04
C VAL A 128 -4.52 6.20 -2.15
N ASP A 129 -4.11 7.46 -2.13
CA ASP A 129 -2.71 7.87 -2.13
C ASP A 129 -2.52 8.97 -1.08
N LEU A 130 -1.93 8.61 0.07
CA LEU A 130 -1.51 9.55 1.10
C LEU A 130 -0.02 9.83 0.91
N ASN A 131 0.29 10.95 0.25
CA ASN A 131 1.64 11.27 -0.15
C ASN A 131 1.88 12.80 -0.22
N PRO A 132 2.62 13.40 0.75
CA PRO A 132 3.32 12.72 1.83
C PRO A 132 2.43 12.50 3.06
N VAL A 133 2.72 11.43 3.79
CA VAL A 133 2.44 11.31 5.22
C VAL A 133 3.70 11.72 5.97
N LEU A 134 3.55 12.69 6.86
CA LEU A 134 4.63 13.18 7.70
C LEU A 134 4.65 12.41 9.02
N ALA A 135 5.73 11.69 9.29
CA ALA A 135 5.97 10.95 10.52
C ALA A 135 6.95 11.68 11.44
N THR A 136 6.59 11.83 12.71
CA THR A 136 7.40 12.48 13.74
C THR A 136 7.51 11.56 14.96
N PRO A 137 8.34 11.87 15.97
CA PRO A 137 8.37 11.10 17.22
C PRO A 137 7.02 11.08 17.98
N ASP A 138 6.15 12.04 17.70
CA ASP A 138 4.88 12.24 18.41
C ASP A 138 3.66 11.72 17.64
N GLY A 139 3.83 11.25 16.40
CA GLY A 139 2.74 10.70 15.60
C GLY A 139 2.97 10.73 14.09
N ALA A 140 1.88 10.60 13.33
CA ALA A 140 1.89 10.66 11.86
C ALA A 140 0.67 11.43 11.33
N THR A 141 0.87 12.28 10.32
CA THR A 141 -0.18 13.11 9.71
C THR A 141 -0.09 13.06 8.19
N ALA A 142 -1.19 12.75 7.51
CA ALA A 142 -1.27 12.91 6.05
C ALA A 142 -1.30 14.40 5.70
N VAL A 143 -0.32 14.85 4.91
CA VAL A 143 -0.20 16.24 4.45
C VAL A 143 -1.02 16.45 3.19
N ASP A 144 -1.00 15.46 2.31
CA ASP A 144 -1.83 15.39 1.12
C ASP A 144 -2.50 14.03 1.01
N ALA A 145 -3.68 14.01 0.40
CA ALA A 145 -4.49 12.83 0.23
C ALA A 145 -5.28 12.89 -1.07
N ARG A 146 -5.05 11.92 -1.96
CA ARG A 146 -5.83 11.73 -3.18
C ARG A 146 -6.66 10.46 -3.07
N PHE A 147 -7.94 10.59 -3.42
CA PHE A 147 -8.86 9.47 -3.54
C PHE A 147 -9.35 9.40 -4.98
N VAL A 148 -9.26 8.23 -5.60
CA VAL A 148 -9.98 7.93 -6.84
C VAL A 148 -11.18 7.09 -6.48
N VAL A 149 -12.35 7.62 -6.81
CA VAL A 149 -13.64 6.98 -6.51
C VAL A 149 -14.36 6.62 -7.80
N ASP A 150 -14.93 5.43 -7.82
CA ASP A 150 -15.83 4.94 -8.87
C ASP A 150 -17.18 4.61 -8.26
N PHE A 151 -18.18 5.44 -8.56
CA PHE A 151 -19.56 5.26 -8.12
C PHE A 151 -20.41 4.49 -9.12
N ALA A 152 -19.83 4.06 -10.25
CA ALA A 152 -20.52 3.10 -11.09
C ALA A 152 -20.70 1.82 -10.27
N PRO A 153 -21.91 1.23 -10.23
CA PRO A 153 -22.07 -0.08 -9.61
C PRO A 153 -21.08 -1.01 -10.32
N ALA A 154 -20.11 -1.54 -9.58
CA ALA A 154 -19.27 -2.59 -10.09
C ALA A 154 -20.18 -3.80 -10.29
N ASP A 155 -20.75 -3.94 -11.50
CA ASP A 155 -21.61 -5.06 -11.87
C ASP A 155 -20.90 -6.37 -11.51
N GLY A 156 -21.28 -6.96 -10.38
CA GLY A 156 -20.83 -8.29 -9.96
C GLY A 156 -19.40 -8.44 -9.41
N ALA A 157 -18.67 -7.37 -9.06
CA ALA A 157 -17.29 -7.50 -8.58
C ALA A 157 -17.13 -7.28 -7.06
N THR A 158 -18.10 -7.68 -6.23
CA THR A 158 -17.73 -7.99 -4.83
C THR A 158 -16.88 -9.25 -4.88
N PRO A 159 -15.57 -9.21 -4.50
CA PRO A 159 -14.77 -10.42 -4.47
C PRO A 159 -15.50 -11.45 -3.60
N ALA A 160 -15.59 -12.69 -4.06
CA ALA A 160 -16.24 -13.74 -3.30
C ALA A 160 -15.62 -13.80 -1.90
N ARG A 161 -16.41 -13.48 -0.87
CA ARG A 161 -15.98 -13.63 0.51
C ARG A 161 -16.05 -15.10 0.86
N TYR A 162 -14.89 -15.73 0.97
CA TYR A 162 -14.77 -17.10 1.45
C TYR A 162 -14.73 -17.09 2.97
N ASP A 163 -15.46 -18.00 3.60
CA ASP A 163 -15.30 -18.23 5.03
C ASP A 163 -13.96 -18.96 5.31
N THR A 164 -13.53 -18.94 6.58
CA THR A 164 -12.28 -19.58 7.00
C THR A 164 -12.23 -21.07 6.64
N GLN A 165 -13.37 -21.77 6.67
CA GLN A 165 -13.42 -23.20 6.35
C GLN A 165 -13.20 -23.44 4.86
N GLN A 166 -13.77 -22.61 3.98
CA GLN A 166 -13.59 -22.66 2.54
C GLN A 166 -12.15 -22.32 2.15
N ILE A 167 -11.55 -21.31 2.78
CA ILE A 167 -10.14 -20.94 2.58
C ILE A 167 -9.24 -22.11 2.98
N LEU A 168 -9.43 -22.66 4.18
CA LEU A 168 -8.64 -23.78 4.68
C LEU A 168 -8.81 -25.01 3.79
N ALA A 169 -10.04 -25.37 3.41
CA ALA A 169 -10.28 -26.50 2.52
C ALA A 169 -9.57 -26.34 1.16
N THR A 170 -9.51 -25.13 0.63
CA THR A 170 -8.81 -24.83 -0.63
C THR A 170 -7.29 -24.85 -0.44
N MET A 171 -6.78 -24.24 0.62
CA MET A 171 -5.35 -24.23 0.96
C MET A 171 -4.83 -25.64 1.26
N THR A 172 -5.59 -26.47 1.99
CA THR A 172 -5.24 -27.87 2.24
C THR A 172 -5.13 -28.66 0.94
N LYS A 173 -6.02 -28.44 -0.04
CA LYS A 173 -5.90 -29.08 -1.36
C LYS A 173 -4.65 -28.63 -2.11
N MET A 174 -4.22 -27.38 -1.95
CA MET A 174 -3.05 -26.81 -2.60
C MET A 174 -1.72 -27.26 -1.96
N PHE A 175 -1.65 -27.28 -0.63
CA PHE A 175 -0.42 -27.61 0.12
C PHE A 175 -0.28 -29.09 0.48
N HIS A 176 -1.38 -29.84 0.52
CA HIS A 176 -1.40 -31.28 0.75
C HIS A 176 -2.12 -32.02 -0.38
N PRO A 177 -1.66 -31.89 -1.64
CA PRO A 177 -2.27 -32.60 -2.75
C PRO A 177 -2.02 -34.11 -2.61
N ARG A 178 -3.02 -34.92 -2.99
CA ARG A 178 -2.86 -36.39 -3.06
C ARG A 178 -2.04 -36.83 -4.28
N GLY A 179 -2.02 -36.00 -5.31
CA GLY A 179 -1.18 -36.19 -6.48
C GLY A 179 -1.02 -34.92 -7.31
N ILE A 180 0.05 -34.85 -8.09
CA ILE A 180 0.46 -33.69 -8.88
C ILE A 180 0.73 -34.14 -10.32
N ALA A 181 -0.11 -33.72 -11.27
CA ALA A 181 0.16 -33.97 -12.68
C ALA A 181 1.13 -32.91 -13.23
N VAL A 182 2.23 -33.35 -13.87
CA VAL A 182 3.21 -32.47 -14.51
C VAL A 182 3.07 -32.51 -16.03
N ILE A 183 2.61 -31.40 -16.62
CA ILE A 183 2.48 -31.26 -18.08
C ILE A 183 3.74 -30.58 -18.62
N GLY A 184 4.40 -31.20 -19.62
CA GLY A 184 5.66 -30.71 -20.17
C GLY A 184 6.91 -31.22 -19.44
N ALA A 185 6.83 -32.38 -18.81
CA ALA A 185 7.99 -33.06 -18.23
C ALA A 185 9.08 -33.29 -19.29
N SER A 186 10.33 -33.06 -18.91
CA SER A 186 11.49 -33.17 -19.78
C SER A 186 12.61 -33.90 -19.06
N ASN A 187 13.35 -34.74 -19.78
CA ASN A 187 14.56 -35.39 -19.28
C ASN A 187 15.81 -34.52 -19.46
N GLU A 188 15.73 -33.43 -20.24
CA GLU A 188 16.84 -32.50 -20.43
C GLU A 188 17.04 -31.59 -19.22
N GLN A 189 18.25 -31.61 -18.68
CA GLN A 189 18.67 -30.81 -17.54
C GLN A 189 18.66 -29.32 -17.90
N GLY A 190 18.07 -28.50 -17.04
CA GLY A 190 17.93 -27.04 -17.24
C GLY A 190 16.60 -26.59 -17.85
N LYS A 191 15.77 -27.51 -18.38
CA LYS A 191 14.39 -27.19 -18.76
C LYS A 191 13.47 -27.13 -17.52
N ILE A 192 12.51 -26.19 -17.54
CA ILE A 192 11.57 -25.96 -16.42
C ILE A 192 10.87 -27.27 -16.00
N GLY A 193 10.38 -28.06 -16.95
CA GLY A 193 9.71 -29.34 -16.65
C GLY A 193 10.61 -30.38 -15.97
N ASN A 194 11.92 -30.37 -16.24
CA ASN A 194 12.87 -31.23 -15.54
C ASN A 194 13.09 -30.77 -14.09
N SER A 195 13.27 -29.47 -13.88
CA SER A 195 13.47 -28.88 -12.55
C SER A 195 12.26 -29.07 -11.65
N VAL A 196 11.04 -28.91 -12.19
CA VAL A 196 9.80 -29.13 -11.43
C VAL A 196 9.68 -30.60 -11.01
N MET A 197 9.89 -31.56 -11.92
CA MET A 197 9.88 -32.99 -11.58
C MET A 197 10.92 -33.34 -10.51
N ARG A 198 12.15 -32.84 -10.64
CA ARG A 198 13.19 -33.06 -9.62
C ARG A 198 12.81 -32.47 -8.27
N ASN A 199 12.28 -31.25 -8.23
CA ASN A 199 11.89 -30.64 -6.95
C ASN A 199 10.80 -31.45 -6.24
N LEU A 200 9.86 -32.07 -6.98
CA LEU A 200 8.84 -32.93 -6.39
C LEU A 200 9.44 -34.22 -5.81
N VAL A 201 10.33 -34.88 -6.55
CA VAL A 201 10.97 -36.14 -6.12
C VAL A 201 11.99 -35.89 -5.01
N ASP A 202 12.94 -34.98 -5.23
CA ASP A 202 14.01 -34.63 -4.30
C ASP A 202 13.45 -33.96 -3.04
N GLY A 203 12.34 -33.22 -3.17
CA GLY A 203 11.59 -32.63 -2.06
C GLY A 203 10.74 -33.63 -1.26
N GLY A 204 10.73 -34.90 -1.66
CA GLY A 204 10.09 -35.99 -0.91
C GLY A 204 8.58 -36.00 -0.96
N PHE A 205 7.96 -35.52 -2.06
CA PHE A 205 6.51 -35.62 -2.23
C PHE A 205 6.06 -37.08 -2.22
N GLN A 206 5.14 -37.42 -1.30
CA GLN A 206 4.69 -38.80 -1.07
C GLN A 206 3.43 -39.19 -1.86
N GLY A 207 2.84 -38.25 -2.60
CA GLY A 207 1.65 -38.49 -3.41
C GLY A 207 1.98 -39.03 -4.82
N GLU A 208 0.93 -39.24 -5.61
CA GLU A 208 1.07 -39.68 -7.00
C GLU A 208 1.59 -38.52 -7.89
N ILE A 209 2.52 -38.79 -8.81
CA ILE A 209 3.00 -37.83 -9.81
C ILE A 209 2.62 -38.34 -11.20
#